data_AF-A0A7Y6X6Q3-F1
#
_entry.id   AF-A0A7Y6X6Q3-F1
#
_cell.length_a   1.000
_cell.length_b   1.000
_cell.length_c   1.000
_cell.angle_alpha   90.00
_cell.angle_beta   90.00
_cell.angle_gamma   90.00
#
_symmetry.space_group_name_H-M   'P 1'
#
loop_
_entity.id
_entity.type
_entity.pdbx_description
1 polymer ?
#
loop_
_entity_poly.entity_id
_entity_poly.type
_entity_poly.pdbx_seq_one_letter_code
_entity_poly.pdbx_strand_id
1 'polypeptide(L)'
;MKVPANGKLVPHKLYDDKFMEMAMMPLPDNWIVNNGKAAMSGPGNVNVYMLPLKTFMFSGDPMMQQVYARSGQAMRPFHSIEQVIQQDLVPIAKKEGAKLVKQYDAPSIAASDKSFSDMLYKVGPMRQLFLAKVTEWADKNGDPYMMVTHLTATDMGNMVNWSYYSHALDAPKERYEASKEVVLNALANTRYNPEYVQAYNQGEMARERASWAAHNQRMQANKAAFEAQQRAFHEKNDAINQAIASNYADSNAASDRNHHRFMNYIKDEETVRNPKDGKRHQVESGANQYWMNGNGQYVPSKDPNYNPNRDPNLNHQEWTETEVEE
;
A
#
# COMPACT_ATOMS: atom_id res chain seq x y z
N MET A 1 -50.59 -0.09 40.66
CA MET A 1 -50.83 -1.07 39.58
C MET A 1 -49.53 -1.87 39.41
N LYS A 2 -49.51 -3.17 39.75
CA LYS A 2 -48.31 -4.01 39.52
C LYS A 2 -48.19 -4.22 38.01
N VAL A 3 -47.21 -3.59 37.37
CA VAL A 3 -46.88 -3.86 35.97
C VAL A 3 -46.52 -5.35 35.87
N PRO A 4 -47.19 -6.16 35.03
CA PRO A 4 -46.83 -7.57 34.85
C PRO A 4 -45.34 -7.65 34.50
N ALA A 5 -44.64 -8.63 35.09
CA ALA A 5 -43.18 -8.72 35.02
C ALA A 5 -42.69 -8.66 33.57
N ASN A 6 -43.39 -9.35 32.66
CA ASN A 6 -43.16 -9.35 31.23
C ASN A 6 -44.51 -9.28 30.52
N GLY A 7 -44.72 -8.27 29.66
CA GLY A 7 -45.93 -8.15 28.82
C GLY A 7 -46.01 -9.21 27.71
N LYS A 8 -46.93 -9.03 26.76
CA LYS A 8 -47.09 -9.98 25.64
C LYS A 8 -45.91 -9.83 24.68
N LEU A 9 -45.27 -10.93 24.26
CA LEU A 9 -44.22 -10.87 23.24
C LEU A 9 -44.79 -10.36 21.89
N VAL A 10 -44.17 -9.32 21.36
CA VAL A 10 -44.49 -8.70 20.07
C VAL A 10 -43.20 -8.43 19.29
N PRO A 11 -43.25 -8.37 17.95
CA PRO A 11 -42.10 -7.97 17.16
C PRO A 11 -41.88 -6.45 17.29
N HIS A 12 -40.73 -6.05 17.81
CA HIS A 12 -40.27 -4.66 17.81
C HIS A 12 -39.35 -4.42 16.63
N LYS A 13 -39.63 -3.39 15.83
CA LYS A 13 -38.85 -3.05 14.64
C LYS A 13 -37.60 -2.26 15.00
N LEU A 14 -36.48 -2.65 14.42
CA LEU A 14 -35.20 -1.94 14.48
C LEU A 14 -34.99 -1.20 13.16
N TYR A 15 -34.57 0.05 13.25
CA TYR A 15 -34.35 0.92 12.09
C TYR A 15 -32.89 1.35 12.02
N ASP A 16 -32.39 1.55 10.80
CA ASP A 16 -31.11 2.22 10.55
C ASP A 16 -31.25 3.76 10.67
N ASP A 17 -30.16 4.48 10.38
CA ASP A 17 -30.10 5.94 10.37
C ASP A 17 -30.95 6.61 9.26
N LYS A 18 -31.44 5.82 8.31
CA LYS A 18 -32.30 6.22 7.19
C LYS A 18 -33.74 5.76 7.35
N PHE A 19 -34.11 5.27 8.55
CA PHE A 19 -35.44 4.75 8.87
C PHE A 19 -35.87 3.54 8.03
N MET A 20 -34.92 2.78 7.48
CA MET A 20 -35.18 1.49 6.87
C MET A 20 -35.26 0.42 7.96
N GLU A 21 -36.28 -0.44 7.89
CA GLU A 21 -36.44 -1.56 8.82
C GLU A 21 -35.32 -2.57 8.61
N MET A 22 -34.40 -2.64 9.57
CA MET A 22 -33.23 -3.52 9.55
C MET A 22 -33.57 -4.91 10.09
N ALA A 23 -34.36 -4.98 11.16
CA ALA A 23 -34.69 -6.24 11.81
C ALA A 23 -35.95 -6.13 12.68
N MET A 24 -36.46 -7.28 13.10
CA MET A 24 -37.48 -7.41 14.14
C MET A 24 -36.94 -8.22 15.31
N MET A 25 -37.10 -7.69 16.51
CA MET A 25 -36.68 -8.31 17.76
C MET A 25 -37.91 -8.67 18.61
N PRO A 26 -38.07 -9.92 19.06
CA PRO A 26 -39.19 -10.28 19.93
C PRO A 26 -38.92 -9.79 21.35
N LEU A 27 -39.70 -8.80 21.79
CA LEU A 27 -39.67 -8.28 23.15
C LEU A 27 -41.10 -8.14 23.67
N PRO A 28 -41.32 -8.08 24.98
CA PRO A 28 -42.63 -7.75 25.51
C PRO A 28 -43.11 -6.38 24.99
N ASP A 29 -44.41 -6.23 24.80
CA ASP A 29 -45.08 -5.01 24.30
C ASP A 29 -44.81 -3.76 25.14
N ASN A 30 -44.51 -3.94 26.42
CA ASN A 30 -44.13 -2.87 27.35
C ASN A 30 -42.63 -2.56 27.38
N TRP A 31 -41.83 -3.14 26.49
CA TRP A 31 -40.43 -2.77 26.27
C TRP A 31 -40.32 -1.75 25.14
N ILE A 32 -39.24 -0.97 25.16
CA ILE A 32 -38.94 0.05 24.14
C ILE A 32 -37.55 -0.24 23.60
N VAL A 33 -37.40 -0.26 22.29
CA VAL A 33 -36.10 -0.32 21.62
C VAL A 33 -35.62 1.09 21.32
N ASN A 34 -34.34 1.35 21.59
CA ASN A 34 -33.64 2.58 21.27
C ASN A 34 -34.38 3.86 21.72
N ASN A 35 -34.45 4.07 23.04
CA ASN A 35 -35.05 5.29 23.60
C ASN A 35 -34.07 6.49 23.66
N GLY A 36 -32.95 6.42 22.94
CA GLY A 36 -31.88 7.42 22.95
C GLY A 36 -30.90 7.33 24.13
N LYS A 37 -31.16 6.48 25.14
CA LYS A 37 -30.25 6.24 26.27
C LYS A 37 -29.79 4.79 26.36
N ALA A 38 -30.71 3.86 26.13
CA ALA A 38 -30.48 2.44 26.18
C ALA A 38 -30.88 1.79 24.85
N ALA A 39 -30.22 0.69 24.50
CA ALA A 39 -30.57 -0.11 23.33
C ALA A 39 -31.95 -0.76 23.53
N MET A 40 -32.27 -1.20 24.75
CA MET A 40 -33.59 -1.68 25.13
C MET A 40 -33.92 -1.18 26.55
N SER A 41 -35.18 -0.83 26.81
CA SER A 41 -35.66 -0.50 28.15
C SER A 41 -36.96 -1.24 28.44
N GLY A 42 -37.01 -1.88 29.60
CA GLY A 42 -38.19 -2.55 30.13
C GLY A 42 -38.79 -1.79 31.32
N PRO A 43 -39.98 -2.20 31.79
CA PRO A 43 -40.63 -1.58 32.93
C PRO A 43 -39.84 -1.79 34.23
N GLY A 44 -39.91 -0.80 35.13
CA GLY A 44 -39.33 -0.91 36.46
C GLY A 44 -37.81 -0.82 36.48
N ASN A 45 -37.25 0.19 35.80
CA ASN A 45 -35.82 0.52 35.76
C ASN A 45 -34.93 -0.57 35.16
N VAL A 46 -35.45 -1.33 34.20
CA VAL A 46 -34.68 -2.31 33.45
C VAL A 46 -34.12 -1.66 32.19
N ASN A 47 -32.81 -1.67 32.02
CA ASN A 47 -32.14 -1.09 30.86
C ASN A 47 -31.09 -2.04 30.30
N VAL A 48 -30.97 -2.06 28.97
CA VAL A 48 -29.90 -2.77 28.27
C VAL A 48 -29.11 -1.77 27.45
N TYR A 49 -27.83 -1.65 27.77
CA TYR A 49 -26.90 -0.77 27.07
C TYR A 49 -26.11 -1.56 26.04
N MET A 50 -25.83 -0.94 24.90
CA MET A 50 -24.89 -1.49 23.92
C MET A 50 -23.52 -0.85 24.15
N LEU A 51 -22.53 -1.65 24.52
CA LEU A 51 -21.16 -1.21 24.62
C LEU A 51 -20.53 -1.15 23.22
N PRO A 52 -19.65 -0.16 22.95
CA PRO A 52 -19.09 0.05 21.62
C PRO A 52 -18.36 -1.17 21.06
N LEU A 53 -18.45 -1.33 19.73
CA LEU A 53 -17.66 -2.28 18.97
C LEU A 53 -16.16 -1.99 19.13
N LYS A 54 -15.39 -3.02 19.47
CA LYS A 54 -13.94 -3.00 19.42
C LYS A 54 -13.45 -3.92 18.33
N THR A 55 -12.58 -3.40 17.47
CA THR A 55 -12.03 -4.11 16.33
C THR A 55 -10.53 -4.24 16.47
N PHE A 56 -10.03 -5.42 16.13
CA PHE A 56 -8.63 -5.77 16.17
C PHE A 56 -8.25 -6.52 14.91
N MET A 57 -6.97 -6.48 14.59
CA MET A 57 -6.39 -7.26 13.51
C MET A 57 -5.09 -7.90 13.99
N PHE A 58 -4.81 -9.06 13.42
CA PHE A 58 -3.52 -9.70 13.53
C PHE A 58 -3.09 -10.24 12.17
N SER A 59 -1.83 -10.04 11.82
CA SER A 59 -1.20 -10.67 10.67
C SER A 59 0.14 -11.26 11.08
N GLY A 60 0.44 -12.45 10.53
CA GLY A 60 1.75 -13.07 10.65
C GLY A 60 2.80 -12.48 9.71
N ASP A 61 2.41 -11.57 8.79
CA ASP A 61 3.32 -10.94 7.84
C ASP A 61 4.20 -9.87 8.53
N PRO A 62 5.53 -10.03 8.56
CA PRO A 62 6.43 -9.07 9.19
C PRO A 62 6.34 -7.65 8.62
N MET A 63 6.04 -7.50 7.32
CA MET A 63 5.89 -6.19 6.70
C MET A 63 4.64 -5.48 7.24
N MET A 64 3.53 -6.20 7.34
CA MET A 64 2.28 -5.66 7.91
C MET A 64 2.45 -5.29 9.38
N GLN A 65 3.13 -6.12 10.17
CA GLN A 65 3.46 -5.81 11.56
C GLN A 65 4.27 -4.51 11.69
N GLN A 66 5.25 -4.30 10.80
CA GLN A 66 6.05 -3.08 10.80
C GLN A 66 5.21 -1.84 10.43
N VAL A 67 4.31 -1.96 9.45
CA VAL A 67 3.42 -0.86 9.05
C VAL A 67 2.48 -0.46 10.20
N TYR A 68 1.89 -1.43 10.88
CA TYR A 68 0.99 -1.18 12.02
C TYR A 68 1.71 -0.61 13.23
N ALA A 69 2.92 -1.11 13.53
CA ALA A 69 3.74 -0.54 14.59
C ALA A 69 4.05 0.95 14.35
N ARG A 70 4.28 1.35 13.09
CA ARG A 70 4.55 2.76 12.73
C ARG A 70 3.30 3.65 12.77
N SER A 71 2.11 3.10 12.50
CA SER A 71 0.85 3.87 12.60
C SER A 71 0.35 4.04 14.05
N GLY A 72 1.03 3.43 15.02
CA GLY A 72 0.60 3.40 16.42
C GLY A 72 -0.57 2.45 16.69
N GLN A 73 -1.00 1.68 15.69
CA GLN A 73 -2.06 0.68 15.85
C GLN A 73 -1.47 -0.65 16.30
N ALA A 74 -1.85 -1.10 17.49
CA ALA A 74 -1.42 -2.40 17.99
C ALA A 74 -2.18 -3.53 17.29
N MET A 75 -1.43 -4.49 16.75
CA MET A 75 -2.01 -5.78 16.37
C MET A 75 -2.31 -6.60 17.62
N ARG A 76 -3.42 -7.32 17.62
CA ARG A 76 -3.80 -8.20 18.73
C ARG A 76 -4.28 -9.53 18.19
N PRO A 77 -3.57 -10.65 18.46
CA PRO A 77 -4.05 -11.98 18.08
C PRO A 77 -5.34 -12.31 18.83
N PHE A 78 -6.27 -12.95 18.13
CA PHE A 78 -7.44 -13.59 18.74
C PHE A 78 -7.08 -15.00 19.18
N HIS A 79 -7.41 -15.36 20.43
CA HIS A 79 -7.29 -16.74 20.91
C HIS A 79 -8.66 -17.30 21.31
N SER A 80 -9.38 -16.62 22.21
CA SER A 80 -10.71 -17.05 22.63
C SER A 80 -11.55 -15.92 23.22
N ILE A 81 -12.86 -16.13 23.33
CA ILE A 81 -13.77 -15.17 23.97
C ILE A 81 -13.56 -15.09 25.50
N GLU A 82 -13.10 -16.18 26.13
CA GLU A 82 -12.70 -16.16 27.56
C GLU A 82 -11.52 -15.22 27.78
N GLN A 83 -10.55 -15.21 26.87
CA GLN A 83 -9.42 -14.30 26.97
C GLN A 83 -9.88 -12.84 26.85
N VAL A 84 -10.83 -12.54 25.96
CA VAL A 84 -11.46 -11.21 25.86
C VAL A 84 -12.09 -10.82 27.20
N ILE A 85 -12.86 -11.71 27.81
CA ILE A 85 -13.48 -11.45 29.11
C ILE A 85 -12.42 -11.19 30.19
N GLN A 86 -11.39 -12.03 30.28
CA GLN A 86 -10.36 -11.92 31.31
C GLN A 86 -9.46 -10.70 31.16
N GLN A 87 -9.14 -10.30 29.92
CA GLN A 87 -8.21 -9.20 29.65
C GLN A 87 -8.92 -7.85 29.54
N ASP A 88 -10.16 -7.81 29.05
CA ASP A 88 -10.81 -6.54 28.72
C ASP A 88 -11.94 -6.21 29.69
N LEU A 89 -12.73 -7.21 30.11
CA LEU A 89 -13.93 -6.95 30.93
C LEU A 89 -13.64 -7.07 32.43
N VAL A 90 -12.96 -8.14 32.85
CA VAL A 90 -12.64 -8.39 34.27
C VAL A 90 -11.86 -7.24 34.92
N PRO A 91 -10.82 -6.63 34.28
CA PRO A 91 -10.08 -5.55 34.92
C PRO A 91 -10.93 -4.29 35.13
N ILE A 92 -11.80 -3.97 34.17
CA ILE A 92 -12.73 -2.83 34.27
C ILE A 92 -13.72 -3.10 35.40
N ALA A 93 -14.37 -4.26 35.41
CA ALA A 93 -15.32 -4.65 36.44
C ALA A 93 -14.70 -4.64 37.84
N LYS A 94 -13.48 -5.19 38.00
CA LYS A 94 -12.75 -5.18 39.29
C LYS A 94 -12.43 -3.77 39.77
N LYS A 95 -12.07 -2.85 38.86
CA LYS A 95 -11.81 -1.45 39.21
C LYS A 95 -13.06 -0.76 39.78
N GLU A 96 -14.23 -1.14 39.30
CA GLU A 96 -15.54 -0.65 39.79
C GLU A 96 -16.05 -1.44 41.01
N GLY A 97 -15.27 -2.39 41.53
CA GLY A 97 -15.63 -3.22 42.70
C GLY A 97 -16.54 -4.41 42.38
N ALA A 98 -16.83 -4.66 41.09
CA ALA A 98 -17.64 -5.78 40.66
C ALA A 98 -16.85 -7.10 40.58
N LYS A 99 -17.57 -8.22 40.70
CA LYS A 99 -17.03 -9.59 40.68
C LYS A 99 -17.79 -10.45 39.69
N LEU A 100 -17.05 -11.22 38.88
CA LEU A 100 -17.63 -12.21 37.98
C LEU A 100 -18.19 -13.37 38.82
N VAL A 101 -19.49 -13.64 38.66
CA VAL A 101 -20.21 -14.69 39.40
C VAL A 101 -20.39 -15.94 38.53
N LYS A 102 -20.73 -15.75 37.26
CA LYS A 102 -21.02 -16.86 36.34
C LYS A 102 -20.63 -16.49 34.91
N GLN A 103 -20.25 -17.49 34.12
CA GLN A 103 -20.10 -17.36 32.67
C GLN A 103 -20.56 -18.64 31.97
N TYR A 104 -21.19 -18.51 30.81
CA TYR A 104 -21.66 -19.64 30.00
C TYR A 104 -21.89 -19.24 28.54
N ASP A 105 -21.80 -20.21 27.64
CA ASP A 105 -21.99 -19.99 26.21
C ASP A 105 -23.46 -19.69 25.86
N ALA A 106 -23.66 -18.84 24.86
CA ALA A 106 -24.97 -18.53 24.27
C ALA A 106 -25.00 -18.92 22.79
N PRO A 107 -24.97 -20.24 22.46
CA PRO A 107 -24.87 -20.70 21.08
C PRO A 107 -26.03 -20.23 20.19
N SER A 108 -27.24 -20.07 20.73
CA SER A 108 -28.39 -19.56 19.95
C SER A 108 -28.20 -18.10 19.52
N ILE A 109 -27.53 -17.29 20.34
CA ILE A 109 -27.21 -15.89 19.99
C ILE A 109 -26.11 -15.88 18.91
N ALA A 110 -25.05 -16.69 19.09
CA ALA A 110 -24.00 -16.83 18.08
C ALA A 110 -24.56 -17.33 16.72
N ALA A 111 -25.55 -18.22 16.76
CA ALA A 111 -26.23 -18.70 15.56
C ALA A 111 -27.06 -17.59 14.88
N SER A 112 -27.73 -16.74 15.66
CA SER A 112 -28.42 -15.54 15.13
C SER A 112 -27.45 -14.59 14.45
N ASP A 113 -26.32 -14.26 15.09
CA ASP A 113 -25.26 -13.43 14.51
C ASP A 113 -24.72 -14.02 13.20
N LYS A 114 -24.45 -15.33 13.19
CA LYS A 114 -24.00 -16.05 12.00
C LYS A 114 -25.04 -15.97 10.87
N SER A 115 -26.32 -16.18 11.19
CA SER A 115 -27.41 -16.15 10.20
C SER A 115 -27.49 -14.80 9.50
N PHE A 116 -27.26 -13.71 10.23
CA PHE A 116 -27.18 -12.37 9.64
C PHE A 116 -25.98 -12.26 8.70
N SER A 117 -24.80 -12.65 9.17
CA SER A 117 -23.59 -12.59 8.35
C SER A 117 -23.66 -13.47 7.10
N ASP A 118 -24.41 -14.57 7.13
CA ASP A 118 -24.58 -15.46 5.97
C ASP A 118 -25.44 -14.82 4.88
N MET A 119 -26.31 -13.86 5.24
CA MET A 119 -27.08 -13.08 4.25
C MET A 119 -26.27 -11.94 3.62
N LEU A 120 -25.16 -11.53 4.24
CA LEU A 120 -24.34 -10.43 3.74
C LEU A 120 -23.48 -10.86 2.54
N TYR A 121 -23.26 -9.92 1.63
CA TYR A 121 -22.34 -10.08 0.50
C TYR A 121 -20.91 -10.30 0.98
N LYS A 122 -20.20 -11.25 0.36
CA LYS A 122 -18.83 -11.66 0.69
C LYS A 122 -17.97 -11.60 -0.56
N VAL A 123 -16.83 -10.90 -0.48
CA VAL A 123 -15.88 -10.67 -1.60
C VAL A 123 -14.99 -11.92 -1.87
N GLY A 124 -15.44 -13.10 -1.44
CA GLY A 124 -14.70 -14.35 -1.59
C GLY A 124 -14.93 -15.33 -0.43
N PRO A 125 -14.31 -16.52 -0.50
CA PRO A 125 -14.37 -17.49 0.59
C PRO A 125 -13.63 -16.92 1.80
N MET A 126 -14.36 -16.74 2.90
CA MET A 126 -13.82 -16.31 4.19
C MET A 126 -14.20 -17.32 5.26
N ARG A 127 -13.25 -17.66 6.14
CA ARG A 127 -13.54 -18.51 7.29
C ARG A 127 -13.92 -17.61 8.45
N GLN A 128 -15.20 -17.66 8.83
CA GLN A 128 -15.74 -16.84 9.91
C GLN A 128 -16.08 -17.68 11.14
N LEU A 129 -15.86 -17.11 12.31
CA LEU A 129 -16.22 -17.64 13.62
C LEU A 129 -17.15 -16.64 14.31
N PHE A 130 -18.25 -17.15 14.84
CA PHE A 130 -19.20 -16.38 15.66
C PHE A 130 -19.31 -17.04 17.03
N LEU A 131 -19.07 -16.28 18.08
CA LEU A 131 -19.20 -16.72 19.46
C LEU A 131 -20.04 -15.72 20.24
N ALA A 132 -20.84 -16.21 21.18
CA ALA A 132 -21.53 -15.38 22.13
C ALA A 132 -21.39 -16.00 23.51
N LYS A 133 -21.05 -15.19 24.52
CA LYS A 133 -20.92 -15.63 25.90
C LYS A 133 -21.64 -14.67 26.85
N VAL A 134 -22.37 -15.25 27.79
CA VAL A 134 -23.00 -14.53 28.88
C VAL A 134 -22.07 -14.52 30.08
N THR A 135 -21.94 -13.36 30.71
CA THR A 135 -21.27 -13.18 31.98
C THR A 135 -22.22 -12.51 32.96
N GLU A 136 -22.34 -13.07 34.16
CA GLU A 136 -23.15 -12.52 35.24
C GLU A 136 -22.21 -12.03 36.35
N TRP A 137 -22.50 -10.86 36.89
CA TRP A 137 -21.64 -10.14 37.80
C TRP A 137 -22.44 -9.68 39.02
N ALA A 138 -21.74 -9.51 40.14
CA ALA A 138 -22.23 -8.79 41.30
C ALA A 138 -21.44 -7.48 41.38
N ASP A 139 -22.13 -6.34 41.44
CA ASP A 139 -21.49 -5.04 41.60
C ASP A 139 -20.92 -4.86 43.03
N LYS A 140 -20.41 -3.66 43.33
CA LYS A 140 -19.85 -3.34 44.66
C LYS A 140 -20.87 -3.45 45.81
N ASN A 141 -22.17 -3.35 45.51
CA ASN A 141 -23.26 -3.47 46.47
C ASN A 141 -23.83 -4.90 46.54
N GLY A 142 -23.41 -5.78 45.62
CA GLY A 142 -23.95 -7.13 45.48
C GLY A 142 -25.18 -7.21 44.59
N ASP A 143 -25.50 -6.15 43.84
CA ASP A 143 -26.58 -6.13 42.87
C ASP A 143 -26.16 -6.83 41.57
N PRO A 144 -27.03 -7.67 40.99
CA PRO A 144 -26.68 -8.45 39.82
C PRO A 144 -26.77 -7.63 38.53
N TYR A 145 -25.80 -7.83 37.62
CA TYR A 145 -25.89 -7.35 36.25
C TYR A 145 -25.32 -8.39 35.28
N MET A 146 -25.76 -8.35 34.02
CA MET A 146 -25.35 -9.29 32.99
C MET A 146 -24.67 -8.57 31.83
N MET A 147 -23.66 -9.18 31.24
CA MET A 147 -23.17 -8.82 29.91
C MET A 147 -23.25 -10.00 28.94
N VAL A 148 -23.81 -9.77 27.75
CA VAL A 148 -23.75 -10.69 26.60
C VAL A 148 -22.68 -10.16 25.65
N THR A 149 -21.58 -10.88 25.50
CA THR A 149 -20.49 -10.49 24.59
C THR A 149 -20.62 -11.27 23.29
N HIS A 150 -20.72 -10.54 22.20
CA HIS A 150 -20.75 -11.06 20.83
C HIS A 150 -19.36 -10.90 20.24
N LEU A 151 -18.83 -11.96 19.64
CA LEU A 151 -17.51 -11.96 19.03
C LEU A 151 -17.59 -12.52 17.62
N THR A 152 -16.93 -11.84 16.69
CA THR A 152 -16.74 -12.31 15.32
C THR A 152 -15.26 -12.29 14.99
N ALA A 153 -14.75 -13.38 14.41
CA ALA A 153 -13.43 -13.44 13.82
C ALA A 153 -13.55 -13.88 12.35
N THR A 154 -12.81 -13.21 11.48
CA THR A 154 -12.75 -13.46 10.04
C THR A 154 -11.30 -13.70 9.65
N ASP A 155 -11.03 -14.91 9.21
CA ASP A 155 -9.73 -15.33 8.72
C ASP A 155 -9.68 -15.23 7.21
N MET A 156 -8.72 -14.44 6.72
CA MET A 156 -8.44 -14.18 5.32
C MET A 156 -7.12 -14.82 4.87
N GLY A 157 -6.60 -15.81 5.62
CA GLY A 157 -5.39 -16.57 5.31
C GLY A 157 -4.15 -16.02 6.01
N ASN A 158 -3.68 -14.83 5.62
CA ASN A 158 -2.51 -14.18 6.22
C ASN A 158 -2.87 -13.15 7.31
N MET A 159 -4.17 -12.91 7.51
CA MET A 159 -4.70 -11.89 8.38
C MET A 159 -6.00 -12.36 9.02
N VAL A 160 -6.12 -12.12 10.32
CA VAL A 160 -7.35 -12.34 11.09
C VAL A 160 -7.85 -10.98 11.57
N ASN A 161 -9.02 -10.59 11.07
CA ASN A 161 -9.78 -9.47 11.63
C ASN A 161 -10.77 -10.02 12.63
N TRP A 162 -10.83 -9.46 13.82
CA TRP A 162 -11.81 -9.86 14.81
C TRP A 162 -12.32 -8.68 15.59
N SER A 163 -13.53 -8.81 16.11
CA SER A 163 -14.18 -7.76 16.85
C SER A 163 -15.11 -8.33 17.90
N TYR A 164 -15.41 -7.53 18.90
CA TYR A 164 -16.46 -7.85 19.85
C TYR A 164 -17.20 -6.59 20.28
N TYR A 165 -18.45 -6.78 20.68
CA TYR A 165 -19.28 -5.79 21.34
C TYR A 165 -20.11 -6.49 22.42
N SER A 166 -20.75 -5.73 23.30
CA SER A 166 -21.52 -6.33 24.39
C SER A 166 -22.85 -5.62 24.63
N HIS A 167 -23.87 -6.39 24.97
CA HIS A 167 -25.07 -5.89 25.60
C HIS A 167 -24.91 -6.00 27.13
N ALA A 168 -25.15 -4.92 27.88
CA ALA A 168 -25.11 -4.90 29.33
C ALA A 168 -26.51 -4.67 29.89
N LEU A 169 -27.07 -5.67 30.58
CA LEU A 169 -28.34 -5.58 31.29
C LEU A 169 -28.11 -5.07 32.71
N ASP A 170 -28.72 -3.92 32.98
CA ASP A 170 -28.87 -3.31 34.29
C ASP A 170 -30.34 -3.42 34.72
N ALA A 171 -30.60 -4.08 35.84
CA ALA A 171 -31.94 -4.33 36.33
C ALA A 171 -31.94 -4.42 37.86
N PRO A 172 -33.01 -3.97 38.54
CA PRO A 172 -33.18 -4.23 39.96
C PRO A 172 -33.14 -5.73 40.26
N LYS A 173 -32.57 -6.10 41.41
CA LYS A 173 -32.37 -7.48 41.82
C LYS A 173 -33.64 -8.34 41.74
N GLU A 174 -34.80 -7.75 42.06
CA GLU A 174 -36.10 -8.44 42.03
C GLU A 174 -36.61 -8.73 40.61
N ARG A 175 -36.03 -8.06 39.60
CA ARG A 175 -36.40 -8.17 38.18
C ARG A 175 -35.31 -8.80 37.32
N TYR A 176 -34.10 -8.96 37.85
CA TYR A 176 -32.92 -9.38 37.11
C TYR A 176 -33.13 -10.69 36.35
N GLU A 177 -33.58 -11.76 37.02
CA GLU A 177 -33.75 -13.08 36.39
C GLU A 177 -34.78 -13.05 35.25
N ALA A 178 -35.95 -12.45 35.48
CA ALA A 178 -36.98 -12.33 34.45
C ALA A 178 -36.54 -11.45 33.26
N SER A 179 -35.78 -10.38 33.53
CA SER A 179 -35.27 -9.48 32.50
C SER A 179 -34.16 -10.13 31.68
N LYS A 180 -33.29 -10.92 32.33
CA LYS A 180 -32.24 -11.72 31.70
C LYS A 180 -32.84 -12.67 30.67
N GLU A 181 -33.88 -13.42 31.02
CA GLU A 181 -34.55 -14.33 30.10
C GLU A 181 -35.12 -13.60 28.87
N VAL A 182 -35.74 -12.43 29.08
CA VAL A 182 -36.26 -11.60 27.98
C VAL A 182 -35.13 -11.18 27.04
N VAL A 183 -34.02 -10.66 27.57
CA VAL A 183 -32.90 -10.18 26.74
C VAL A 183 -32.25 -11.33 25.97
N LEU A 184 -31.99 -12.46 26.62
CA LEU A 184 -31.39 -13.62 25.95
C LEU A 184 -32.31 -14.17 24.85
N ASN A 185 -33.62 -14.22 25.09
CA ASN A 185 -34.59 -14.62 24.09
C ASN A 185 -34.64 -13.65 22.89
N ALA A 186 -34.67 -12.35 23.18
CA ALA A 186 -34.72 -11.30 22.17
C ALA A 186 -33.50 -11.33 21.24
N LEU A 187 -32.29 -11.41 21.80
CA LEU A 187 -31.04 -11.49 21.03
C LEU A 187 -30.97 -12.78 20.20
N ALA A 188 -31.36 -13.93 20.77
CA ALA A 188 -31.32 -15.20 20.05
C ALA A 188 -32.35 -15.29 18.90
N ASN A 189 -33.43 -14.53 18.97
CA ASN A 189 -34.56 -14.63 18.03
C ASN A 189 -34.77 -13.36 17.19
N THR A 190 -33.77 -12.48 17.14
CA THR A 190 -33.81 -11.33 16.22
C THR A 190 -33.81 -11.83 14.77
N ARG A 191 -34.72 -11.28 13.96
CA ARG A 191 -34.88 -11.62 12.55
C ARG A 191 -34.58 -10.41 11.70
N TYR A 192 -33.55 -10.49 10.88
CA TYR A 192 -33.17 -9.40 9.98
C TYR A 192 -34.08 -9.35 8.76
N ASN A 193 -34.34 -8.15 8.26
CA ASN A 193 -35.17 -7.91 7.09
C ASN A 193 -34.38 -8.27 5.80
N PRO A 194 -34.84 -9.25 5.00
CA PRO A 194 -34.16 -9.63 3.76
C PRO A 194 -34.06 -8.49 2.74
N GLU A 195 -35.07 -7.61 2.68
CA GLU A 195 -35.06 -6.47 1.75
C GLU A 195 -33.96 -5.46 2.09
N TYR A 196 -33.79 -5.19 3.40
CA TYR A 196 -32.70 -4.36 3.90
C TYR A 196 -31.34 -4.97 3.55
N VAL A 197 -31.17 -6.27 3.79
CA VAL A 197 -29.92 -6.97 3.48
C VAL A 197 -29.64 -6.96 1.97
N GLN A 198 -30.65 -7.14 1.13
CA GLN A 198 -30.51 -7.06 -0.32
C GLN A 198 -30.07 -5.68 -0.77
N ALA A 199 -30.67 -4.61 -0.24
CA ALA A 199 -30.28 -3.23 -0.54
C ALA A 199 -28.84 -2.93 -0.11
N TYR A 200 -28.47 -3.37 1.10
CA TYR A 200 -27.10 -3.27 1.61
C TYR A 200 -26.10 -3.98 0.68
N ASN A 201 -26.38 -5.23 0.33
CA ASN A 201 -25.52 -6.04 -0.55
C ASN A 201 -25.35 -5.43 -1.94
N GLN A 202 -26.40 -4.84 -2.51
CA GLN A 202 -26.31 -4.12 -3.79
C GLN A 202 -25.36 -2.92 -3.70
N GLY A 203 -25.41 -2.17 -2.60
CA GLY A 203 -24.49 -1.07 -2.32
C GLY A 203 -23.04 -1.54 -2.22
N GLU A 204 -22.78 -2.62 -1.49
CA GLU A 204 -21.43 -3.18 -1.33
C GLU A 204 -20.87 -3.72 -2.66
N MET A 205 -21.67 -4.45 -3.43
CA MET A 205 -21.27 -4.90 -4.78
C MET A 205 -20.95 -3.72 -5.71
N ALA A 206 -21.72 -2.63 -5.65
CA ALA A 206 -21.45 -1.43 -6.45
C ALA A 206 -20.14 -0.74 -6.04
N ARG A 207 -19.87 -0.61 -4.73
CA ARG A 207 -18.62 -0.06 -4.20
C ARG A 207 -17.41 -0.90 -4.58
N GLU A 208 -17.55 -2.22 -4.51
CA GLU A 208 -16.49 -3.14 -4.92
C GLU A 208 -16.18 -3.00 -6.42
N ARG A 209 -17.20 -2.98 -7.28
CA ARG A 209 -17.03 -2.74 -8.73
C ARG A 209 -16.33 -1.42 -9.02
N ALA A 210 -16.70 -0.35 -8.31
CA ALA A 210 -16.05 0.95 -8.44
C ALA A 210 -14.58 0.91 -7.97
N SER A 211 -14.30 0.23 -6.85
CA SER A 211 -12.94 0.02 -6.34
C SER A 211 -12.06 -0.77 -7.32
N TRP A 212 -12.59 -1.85 -7.89
CA TRP A 212 -11.92 -2.64 -8.93
C TRP A 212 -11.66 -1.83 -10.19
N ALA A 213 -12.64 -1.06 -10.67
CA ALA A 213 -12.45 -0.18 -11.81
C ALA A 213 -11.33 0.84 -11.56
N ALA A 214 -11.32 1.48 -10.39
CA ALA A 214 -10.27 2.43 -10.00
C ALA A 214 -8.89 1.75 -9.83
N HIS A 215 -8.84 0.53 -9.29
CA HIS A 215 -7.61 -0.25 -9.20
C HIS A 215 -7.06 -0.60 -10.59
N ASN A 216 -7.90 -1.08 -11.50
CA ASN A 216 -7.52 -1.40 -12.87
C ASN A 216 -6.99 -0.17 -13.61
N GLN A 217 -7.61 1.00 -13.43
CA GLN A 217 -7.11 2.26 -13.98
C GLN A 217 -5.72 2.62 -13.43
N ARG A 218 -5.51 2.49 -12.11
CA ARG A 218 -4.18 2.72 -11.50
C ARG A 218 -3.13 1.75 -12.04
N MET A 219 -3.48 0.47 -12.22
CA MET A 219 -2.57 -0.53 -12.77
C MET A 219 -2.19 -0.22 -14.23
N GLN A 220 -3.14 0.20 -15.06
CA GLN A 220 -2.87 0.62 -16.43
C GLN A 220 -1.95 1.85 -16.46
N ALA A 221 -2.20 2.85 -15.60
CA ALA A 221 -1.36 4.03 -15.49
C ALA A 221 0.07 3.69 -15.02
N ASN A 222 0.21 2.82 -14.01
CA ASN A 222 1.50 2.37 -13.51
C ASN A 222 2.29 1.59 -14.57
N LYS A 223 1.60 0.72 -15.35
CA LYS A 223 2.23 -0.01 -16.46
C LYS A 223 2.77 0.95 -17.53
N ALA A 224 1.96 1.93 -17.94
CA ALA A 224 2.37 2.94 -18.91
C ALA A 224 3.54 3.80 -18.39
N ALA A 225 3.54 4.17 -17.11
CA ALA A 225 4.63 4.91 -16.48
C ALA A 225 5.92 4.09 -16.41
N PHE A 226 5.82 2.80 -16.07
CA PHE A 226 6.97 1.88 -16.05
C PHE A 226 7.54 1.66 -17.45
N GLU A 227 6.70 1.47 -18.47
CA GLU A 227 7.13 1.36 -19.88
C GLU A 227 7.77 2.67 -20.38
N ALA A 228 7.27 3.83 -19.96
CA ALA A 228 7.90 5.12 -20.26
C ALA A 228 9.26 5.27 -19.56
N GLN A 229 9.37 4.83 -18.30
CA GLN A 229 10.62 4.83 -17.55
C GLN A 229 11.65 3.88 -18.16
N GLN A 230 11.24 2.69 -18.60
CA GLN A 230 12.11 1.75 -19.30
C GLN A 230 12.62 2.34 -20.62
N ARG A 231 11.74 2.96 -21.43
CA ARG A 231 12.16 3.65 -22.66
C ARG A 231 13.17 4.76 -22.36
N ALA A 232 12.89 5.62 -21.39
CA ALA A 232 13.82 6.68 -20.98
C ALA A 232 15.16 6.13 -20.43
N PHE A 233 15.14 4.96 -19.78
CA PHE A 233 16.35 4.28 -19.32
C PHE A 233 17.16 3.70 -20.48
N HIS A 234 16.50 3.09 -21.48
CA HIS A 234 17.14 2.62 -22.71
C HIS A 234 17.75 3.77 -23.50
N GLU A 235 17.00 4.85 -23.73
CA GLU A 235 17.49 6.06 -24.41
C GLU A 235 18.70 6.68 -23.68
N LYS A 236 18.67 6.72 -22.34
CA LYS A 236 19.81 7.19 -21.55
C LYS A 236 21.02 6.26 -21.68
N ASN A 237 20.83 4.95 -21.64
CA ASN A 237 21.94 4.01 -21.81
C ASN A 237 22.53 4.08 -23.22
N ASP A 238 21.70 4.23 -24.25
CA ASP A 238 22.18 4.40 -25.62
C ASP A 238 22.98 5.70 -25.77
N ALA A 239 22.51 6.81 -25.18
CA ALA A 239 23.24 8.07 -25.17
C ALA A 239 24.57 7.98 -24.40
N ILE A 240 24.60 7.27 -23.27
CA ILE A 240 25.83 7.01 -22.49
C ILE A 240 26.81 6.15 -23.29
N ASN A 241 26.33 5.07 -23.92
CA ASN A 241 27.14 4.20 -24.75
C ASN A 241 27.71 4.95 -25.97
N GLN A 242 26.92 5.81 -26.60
CA GLN A 242 27.37 6.69 -27.68
C GLN A 242 28.43 7.69 -27.20
N ALA A 243 28.24 8.31 -26.04
CA ALA A 243 29.22 9.25 -25.46
C ALA A 243 30.52 8.55 -25.06
N ILE A 244 30.46 7.31 -24.55
CA ILE A 244 31.65 6.51 -24.26
C ILE A 244 32.39 6.15 -25.55
N ALA A 245 31.65 5.72 -26.59
CA ALA A 245 32.22 5.41 -27.89
C ALA A 245 32.89 6.64 -28.54
N SER A 246 32.26 7.82 -28.48
CA SER A 246 32.84 9.06 -29.00
C SER A 246 34.09 9.47 -28.22
N ASN A 247 34.06 9.42 -26.88
CA ASN A 247 35.23 9.72 -26.06
C ASN A 247 36.42 8.77 -26.32
N TYR A 248 36.16 7.48 -26.59
CA TYR A 248 37.19 6.52 -26.98
C TYR A 248 37.78 6.86 -28.37
N ALA A 249 36.93 7.20 -29.33
CA ALA A 249 37.38 7.62 -30.66
C ALA A 249 38.23 8.91 -30.60
N ASP A 250 37.78 9.90 -29.83
CA ASP A 250 38.48 11.17 -29.65
C ASP A 250 39.81 11.01 -28.91
N SER A 251 39.87 10.12 -27.91
CA SER A 251 41.09 9.82 -27.16
C SER A 251 42.14 9.10 -28.01
N ASN A 252 41.72 8.14 -28.86
CA ASN A 252 42.62 7.48 -29.80
C ASN A 252 43.17 8.47 -30.85
N ALA A 253 42.31 9.32 -31.42
CA ALA A 253 42.74 10.34 -32.38
C ALA A 253 43.69 11.38 -31.76
N ALA A 254 43.50 11.72 -30.48
CA ALA A 254 44.42 12.60 -29.75
C ALA A 254 45.76 11.92 -29.42
N SER A 255 45.75 10.64 -29.04
CA SER A 255 46.96 9.85 -28.78
C SER A 255 47.83 9.71 -30.04
N ASP A 256 47.23 9.42 -31.19
CA ASP A 256 47.96 9.30 -32.45
C ASP A 256 48.61 10.62 -32.87
N ARG A 257 47.90 11.75 -32.72
CA ARG A 257 48.45 13.10 -32.98
C ARG A 257 49.63 13.43 -32.07
N ASN A 258 49.52 13.15 -30.77
CA ASN A 258 50.58 13.42 -29.80
C ASN A 258 51.78 12.50 -30.00
N HIS A 259 51.55 11.22 -30.34
CA HIS A 259 52.62 10.27 -30.64
C HIS A 259 53.36 10.65 -31.92
N HIS A 260 52.66 11.09 -32.96
CA HIS A 260 53.29 11.58 -34.19
C HIS A 260 54.13 12.84 -33.96
N ARG A 261 53.62 13.82 -33.20
CA ARG A 261 54.39 15.03 -32.85
C ARG A 261 55.65 14.71 -32.03
N PHE A 262 55.57 13.76 -31.10
CA PHE A 262 56.72 13.31 -30.31
C PHE A 262 57.77 12.56 -31.15
N MET A 263 57.34 11.69 -32.06
CA MET A 263 58.24 10.97 -32.97
C MET A 263 58.95 11.92 -33.94
N ASN A 264 58.25 12.96 -34.41
CA ASN A 264 58.81 14.01 -35.25
C ASN A 264 59.87 14.85 -34.52
N TYR A 265 59.59 15.25 -33.28
CA TYR A 265 60.55 15.95 -32.42
C TYR A 265 61.81 15.12 -32.12
N ILE A 266 61.69 13.80 -31.91
CA ILE A 266 62.85 12.93 -31.69
C ILE A 266 63.74 12.79 -32.93
N LYS A 267 63.14 12.90 -34.13
CA LYS A 267 63.83 12.67 -35.39
C LYS A 267 64.31 13.96 -36.07
N ASP A 268 64.08 15.11 -35.46
CA ASP A 268 64.27 16.43 -36.10
C ASP A 268 63.54 16.52 -37.46
N GLU A 269 62.31 15.99 -37.54
CA GLU A 269 61.47 15.97 -38.74
C GLU A 269 60.17 16.79 -38.54
N GLU A 270 59.71 17.48 -39.59
CA GLU A 270 58.42 18.19 -39.67
C GLU A 270 57.49 17.50 -40.68
N THR A 271 56.17 17.56 -40.46
CA THR A 271 55.20 17.04 -41.44
C THR A 271 54.73 18.18 -42.34
N VAL A 272 54.91 18.04 -43.66
CA VAL A 272 54.34 18.93 -44.67
C VAL A 272 53.24 18.23 -45.46
N ARG A 273 52.27 19.00 -45.94
CA ARG A 273 51.21 18.48 -46.81
C ARG A 273 51.46 18.90 -48.25
N ASN A 274 51.55 17.93 -49.16
CA ASN A 274 51.69 18.21 -50.57
C ASN A 274 50.36 18.79 -51.11
N PRO A 275 50.34 20.02 -51.65
CA PRO A 275 49.10 20.66 -52.13
C PRO A 275 48.55 20.00 -53.39
N LYS A 276 49.33 19.17 -54.12
CA LYS A 276 48.88 18.52 -55.36
C LYS A 276 48.06 17.25 -55.12
N ASP A 277 48.39 16.44 -54.12
CA ASP A 277 47.71 15.18 -53.84
C ASP A 277 47.11 15.08 -52.42
N GLY A 278 47.36 16.10 -51.59
CA GLY A 278 46.86 16.20 -50.23
C GLY A 278 47.53 15.23 -49.24
N LYS A 279 48.56 14.48 -49.65
CA LYS A 279 49.26 13.51 -48.80
C LYS A 279 50.26 14.20 -47.87
N ARG A 280 50.51 13.58 -46.72
CA ARG A 280 51.47 14.02 -45.71
C ARG A 280 52.84 13.39 -45.96
N HIS A 281 53.88 14.19 -45.84
CA HIS A 281 55.27 13.80 -46.02
C HIS A 281 56.12 14.31 -44.85
N GLN A 282 57.09 13.51 -44.40
CA GLN A 282 58.07 13.93 -43.39
C GLN A 282 59.25 14.61 -44.09
N VAL A 283 59.67 15.77 -43.59
CA VAL A 283 60.80 16.56 -44.07
C VAL A 283 61.73 16.89 -42.91
N GLU A 284 63.01 17.12 -43.17
CA GLU A 284 63.96 17.54 -42.14
C GLU A 284 63.59 18.93 -41.59
N SER A 285 63.57 19.09 -40.26
CA SER A 285 63.19 20.33 -39.56
C SER A 285 64.26 21.44 -39.71
N GLY A 286 63.81 22.70 -39.67
CA GLY A 286 64.71 23.86 -39.60
C GLY A 286 64.94 24.62 -40.91
N ALA A 287 64.15 24.37 -41.96
CA ALA A 287 64.08 25.23 -43.13
C ALA A 287 62.92 26.24 -42.98
N ASN A 288 63.00 27.39 -43.68
CA ASN A 288 61.93 28.39 -43.65
C ASN A 288 60.81 28.07 -44.65
N GLN A 289 61.15 27.36 -45.74
CA GLN A 289 60.23 26.98 -46.80
C GLN A 289 60.59 25.59 -47.32
N TYR A 290 59.56 24.82 -47.68
CA TYR A 290 59.70 23.51 -48.29
C TYR A 290 59.03 23.51 -49.65
N TRP A 291 59.72 22.98 -50.66
CA TRP A 291 59.19 22.83 -52.01
C TRP A 291 59.10 21.35 -52.36
N MET A 292 57.96 20.88 -52.87
CA MET A 292 57.74 19.47 -53.18
C MET A 292 57.27 19.28 -54.62
N ASN A 293 57.74 18.22 -55.27
CA ASN A 293 57.31 17.83 -56.61
C ASN A 293 56.23 16.75 -56.57
N GLY A 294 55.67 16.39 -57.73
CA GLY A 294 54.64 15.34 -57.85
C GLY A 294 55.13 13.92 -57.50
N ASN A 295 56.44 13.71 -57.35
CA ASN A 295 57.04 12.43 -57.01
C ASN A 295 57.34 12.29 -55.50
N GLY A 296 57.01 13.30 -54.69
CA GLY A 296 57.26 13.32 -53.25
C GLY A 296 58.71 13.62 -52.84
N GLN A 297 59.55 14.09 -53.78
CA GLN A 297 60.86 14.66 -53.44
C GLN A 297 60.66 16.09 -52.94
N TYR A 298 61.50 16.53 -52.00
CA TYR A 298 61.43 17.87 -51.44
C TYR A 298 62.77 18.60 -51.47
N VAL A 299 62.71 19.94 -51.48
CA VAL A 299 63.85 20.84 -51.37
C VAL A 299 63.61 21.78 -50.18
N PRO A 300 64.40 21.68 -49.10
CA PRO A 300 64.36 22.63 -48.00
C PRO A 300 65.14 23.90 -48.36
N SER A 301 64.59 25.08 -48.04
CA SER A 301 65.30 26.36 -48.17
C SER A 301 65.18 27.20 -46.91
N LYS A 302 66.28 27.83 -46.51
CA LYS A 302 66.32 28.87 -45.47
C LYS A 302 66.24 30.29 -46.05
N ASP A 303 66.40 30.43 -47.36
CA ASP A 303 66.27 31.72 -48.03
C ASP A 303 64.81 31.94 -48.47
N PRO A 304 64.12 32.97 -47.93
CA PRO A 304 62.71 33.27 -48.23
C PRO A 304 62.46 33.69 -49.68
N ASN A 305 63.49 33.97 -50.47
CA ASN A 305 63.38 34.33 -51.88
C ASN A 305 63.77 33.20 -52.83
N TYR A 306 64.14 32.03 -52.31
CA TYR A 306 64.55 30.90 -53.12
C TYR A 306 63.34 30.25 -53.82
N ASN A 307 63.44 30.06 -55.14
CA ASN A 307 62.43 29.36 -55.92
C ASN A 307 63.11 28.31 -56.82
N PRO A 308 62.94 27.00 -56.54
CA PRO A 308 63.61 25.94 -57.29
C PRO A 308 63.13 25.81 -58.74
N ASN A 309 61.96 26.38 -59.10
CA ASN A 309 61.53 26.46 -60.50
C ASN A 309 62.35 27.47 -61.33
N ARG A 310 63.16 28.32 -60.67
CA ARG A 310 64.07 29.28 -61.33
C ARG A 310 65.53 28.85 -61.28
N ASP A 311 65.84 27.76 -60.57
CA ASP A 311 67.18 27.20 -60.46
C ASP A 311 67.47 26.31 -61.68
N PRO A 312 68.49 26.62 -62.51
CA PRO A 312 68.82 25.83 -63.70
C PRO A 312 69.10 24.35 -63.41
N ASN A 313 69.46 23.99 -62.17
CA ASN A 313 69.73 22.61 -61.79
C ASN A 313 68.47 21.83 -61.40
N LEU A 314 67.38 22.51 -61.04
CA LEU A 314 66.17 21.89 -60.47
C LEU A 314 64.88 22.21 -61.25
N ASN A 315 64.92 23.16 -62.19
CA ASN A 315 63.76 23.61 -62.99
C ASN A 315 63.29 22.63 -64.09
N HIS A 316 63.87 21.43 -64.17
CA HIS A 316 63.44 20.37 -65.08
C HIS A 316 62.17 19.66 -64.59
N GLN A 317 61.65 20.03 -63.42
CA GLN A 317 60.39 19.55 -62.86
C GLN A 317 59.69 20.66 -62.08
N GLU A 318 58.37 20.56 -61.96
CA GLU A 318 57.56 21.56 -61.27
C GLU A 318 57.54 21.32 -59.76
N TRP A 319 58.00 22.34 -59.03
CA TRP A 319 58.02 22.37 -57.58
C TRP A 319 56.91 23.29 -57.06
N THR A 320 56.20 22.84 -56.02
CA THR A 320 55.16 23.63 -55.36
C THR A 320 55.52 23.83 -53.91
N GLU A 321 55.36 25.06 -53.42
CA GLU A 321 55.60 25.38 -52.02
C GLU A 321 54.57 24.63 -51.14
N THR A 322 55.07 24.02 -50.07
CA THR A 322 54.26 23.27 -49.11
C THR A 322 54.32 23.94 -47.75
N GLU A 323 53.17 24.04 -47.09
CA GLU A 323 53.09 24.50 -45.71
C GLU A 323 53.33 23.34 -44.73
N VAL A 324 54.01 23.66 -43.62
CA VAL A 324 54.16 22.76 -42.47
C VAL A 324 52.81 22.69 -41.74
N GLU A 325 52.38 21.47 -41.42
CA GLU A 325 51.11 21.25 -40.72
C GLU A 325 51.31 21.44 -39.19
N GLU A 326 50.58 22.38 -38.57
CA GLU A 326 50.66 22.69 -37.12
C GLU A 326 50.14 21.60 -36.16
#